data_AF-A0A7X7R9D2-F1
#
_entry.id   AF-A0A7X7R9D2-F1
#
_cell.length_a   1.000
_cell.length_b   1.000
_cell.length_c   1.000
_cell.angle_alpha   90.00
_cell.angle_beta   90.00
_cell.angle_gamma   90.00
#
_symmetry.space_group_name_H-M   'P 1'
#
loop_
_entity.id
_entity.type
_entity.pdbx_description
1 polymer ?
#
loop_
_entity_poly.entity_id
_entity_poly.type
_entity_poly.pdbx_seq_one_letter_code
_entity_poly.pdbx_strand_id
1 'polypeptide(L)'
;MPHSILHVAEHGMLDAYEAELDARGYTSDPAQRAAATRLQKLYTELVGFKAARRTRLRKMFSRTQLPRSVYFWGGVGRGKSFLMDCFYESVPYRRKRRVHFHAFMQEVQNDLRQHNHEADPLQKVADRIAGETRLLCFDEFHVSDIADAMIL
;
A
#
# COMPACT_ATOMS: atom_id res chain seq x y z
N MET A 1 -3.14 6.29 22.19
CA MET A 1 -2.32 5.67 21.12
C MET A 1 -2.83 6.11 19.74
N PRO A 2 -2.07 6.01 18.64
CA PRO A 2 -2.51 6.47 17.32
C PRO A 2 -3.82 5.86 16.80
N HIS A 3 -4.05 4.56 17.07
CA HIS A 3 -5.26 3.85 16.66
C HIS A 3 -6.52 4.43 17.34
N SER A 4 -6.42 4.87 18.60
CA SER A 4 -7.53 5.47 19.35
C SER A 4 -7.95 6.83 18.77
N ILE A 5 -6.99 7.64 18.30
CA ILE A 5 -7.24 8.95 17.67
C ILE A 5 -8.01 8.81 16.35
N LEU A 6 -7.81 7.69 15.66
CA LEU A 6 -8.45 7.40 14.38
C LEU A 6 -9.69 6.54 14.51
N HIS A 7 -10.00 6.03 15.71
CA HIS A 7 -11.07 5.06 15.97
C HIS A 7 -10.96 3.80 15.10
N VAL A 8 -9.76 3.19 15.09
CA VAL A 8 -9.45 1.98 14.31
C VAL A 8 -8.85 0.92 15.20
N ALA A 9 -8.88 -0.34 14.75
CA ALA A 9 -8.27 -1.46 15.46
C ALA A 9 -6.76 -1.25 15.67
N GLU A 10 -6.23 -1.74 16.79
CA GLU A 10 -4.79 -1.70 17.05
C GLU A 10 -4.04 -2.70 16.16
N HIS A 11 -4.58 -3.90 16.00
CA HIS A 11 -3.99 -5.01 15.27
C HIS A 11 -4.71 -5.28 13.94
N GLY A 12 -5.24 -4.24 13.29
CA GLY A 12 -6.18 -4.39 12.18
C GLY A 12 -5.74 -5.32 11.03
N MET A 13 -4.45 -5.43 10.73
CA MET A 13 -3.96 -6.39 9.72
C MET A 13 -3.94 -7.82 10.24
N LEU A 14 -3.44 -8.06 11.46
CA LEU A 14 -3.43 -9.42 12.05
C LEU A 14 -4.85 -9.89 12.36
N ASP A 15 -5.71 -9.01 12.88
CA ASP A 15 -7.11 -9.32 13.18
C ASP A 15 -7.85 -9.75 11.90
N ALA A 16 -7.67 -9.01 10.80
CA ALA A 16 -8.25 -9.37 9.50
C ALA A 16 -7.70 -10.68 8.96
N TYR A 17 -6.39 -10.90 9.10
CA TYR A 17 -5.73 -12.13 8.67
C TYR A 17 -6.22 -13.37 9.42
N GLU A 18 -6.31 -13.30 10.76
CA GLU A 18 -6.81 -14.38 11.60
C GLU A 18 -8.28 -14.69 11.31
N ALA A 19 -9.12 -13.65 11.21
CA ALA A 19 -10.52 -13.81 10.87
C ALA A 19 -10.73 -14.50 9.50
N GLU A 20 -9.93 -14.16 8.49
CA GLU A 20 -10.02 -14.81 7.18
C GLU A 20 -9.48 -16.24 7.17
N LEU A 21 -8.43 -16.55 7.94
CA LEU A 21 -7.96 -17.92 8.11
C LEU A 21 -9.06 -18.79 8.71
N ASP A 22 -9.70 -18.31 9.78
CA ASP A 22 -10.79 -19.01 10.46
C ASP A 22 -12.00 -19.18 9.53
N ALA A 23 -12.41 -18.12 8.83
CA ALA A 23 -13.55 -18.15 7.92
C ALA A 23 -13.36 -19.14 6.76
N ARG A 24 -12.13 -19.33 6.29
CA ARG A 24 -11.81 -20.24 5.16
C ARG A 24 -11.31 -21.61 5.61
N GLY A 25 -11.12 -21.83 6.91
CA GLY A 25 -10.54 -23.06 7.45
C GLY A 25 -9.08 -23.28 7.02
N TYR A 26 -8.33 -22.20 6.79
CA TYR A 26 -6.94 -22.25 6.36
C TYR A 26 -5.97 -22.30 7.56
N THR A 27 -4.84 -22.97 7.38
CA THR A 27 -3.76 -22.96 8.37
C THR A 27 -2.59 -22.12 7.86
N SER A 28 -2.11 -21.22 8.72
CA SER A 28 -0.93 -20.38 8.45
C SER A 28 0.37 -21.19 8.53
N ASP A 29 1.28 -20.97 7.58
CA ASP A 29 2.68 -21.41 7.72
C ASP A 29 3.56 -20.30 8.32
N PRO A 30 4.75 -20.62 8.86
CA PRO A 30 5.63 -19.64 9.50
C PRO A 30 6.04 -18.47 8.61
N ALA A 31 6.23 -18.70 7.30
CA ALA A 31 6.61 -17.64 6.36
C ALA A 31 5.44 -16.68 6.10
N GLN A 32 4.22 -17.23 5.96
CA GLN A 32 3.01 -16.44 5.82
C GLN A 32 2.73 -15.60 7.07
N ARG A 33 2.90 -16.17 8.26
CA ARG A 33 2.76 -15.43 9.53
C ARG A 33 3.80 -14.32 9.68
N ALA A 34 5.05 -14.56 9.27
CA ALA A 34 6.10 -13.54 9.28
C ALA A 34 5.76 -12.38 8.32
N ALA A 35 5.23 -12.68 7.14
CA ALA A 35 4.75 -11.68 6.19
C ALA A 35 3.57 -10.86 6.74
N ALA A 36 2.57 -11.52 7.34
CA ALA A 36 1.45 -10.86 8.01
C ALA A 36 1.92 -9.93 9.14
N THR A 37 2.89 -10.37 9.94
CA THR A 37 3.49 -9.57 11.01
C THR A 37 4.22 -8.33 10.46
N ARG A 38 4.94 -8.47 9.34
CA ARG A 38 5.57 -7.32 8.68
C ARG A 38 4.55 -6.31 8.13
N LEU A 39 3.41 -6.79 7.62
CA LEU A 39 2.29 -5.93 7.20
C LEU A 39 1.64 -5.24 8.38
N GLN A 40 1.48 -5.91 9.52
CA GLN A 40 0.98 -5.28 10.74
C GLN A 40 1.89 -4.15 11.21
N LYS A 41 3.21 -4.32 11.08
CA LYS A 41 4.14 -3.23 11.34
C LYS A 41 3.89 -2.05 10.39
N LEU A 42 3.72 -2.30 9.09
CA LEU A 42 3.40 -1.25 8.12
C LEU A 42 2.04 -0.59 8.43
N TYR A 43 1.02 -1.35 8.77
CA TYR A 43 -0.29 -0.85 9.22
C TYR A 43 -0.12 0.14 10.39
N THR A 44 0.66 -0.27 11.40
CA THR A 44 0.92 0.55 12.59
C THR A 44 1.66 1.84 12.24
N GLU A 45 2.67 1.76 11.36
CA GLU A 45 3.40 2.92 10.84
C GLU A 45 2.47 3.88 10.07
N LEU A 46 1.58 3.37 9.21
CA LEU A 46 0.60 4.15 8.45
C LEU A 46 -0.44 4.84 9.35
N VAL A 47 -1.01 4.10 10.31
CA VAL A 47 -1.95 4.64 11.30
C VAL A 47 -1.28 5.73 12.15
N GLY A 48 -0.05 5.47 12.62
CA GLY A 48 0.79 6.43 13.33
C GLY A 48 1.02 7.71 12.54
N PHE A 49 1.42 7.57 11.28
CA PHE A 49 1.70 8.67 10.37
C PHE A 49 0.44 9.51 10.07
N LYS A 50 -0.70 8.85 9.82
CA LYS A 50 -2.00 9.51 9.60
C LYS A 50 -2.46 10.27 10.85
N ALA A 51 -2.31 9.69 12.04
CA ALA A 51 -2.67 10.34 13.30
C ALA A 51 -1.78 11.56 13.57
N ALA A 52 -0.47 11.46 13.34
CA ALA A 52 0.47 12.57 13.54
C ALA A 52 0.15 13.79 12.66
N ARG A 53 -0.32 13.56 11.43
CA ARG A 53 -0.72 14.62 10.50
C ARG A 53 -2.04 15.33 10.85
N ARG A 54 -2.90 14.73 11.68
CA ARG A 54 -4.15 15.37 12.13
C ARG A 54 -3.92 16.48 13.16
N THR A 55 -2.90 16.37 14.00
CA THR A 55 -2.70 17.29 15.12
C THR A 55 -1.75 18.43 14.73
N ARG A 56 -2.26 19.68 14.67
CA ARG A 56 -1.47 20.87 14.25
C ARG A 56 -0.20 21.08 15.09
N LEU A 57 -0.28 20.86 16.41
CA LEU A 57 0.86 21.00 17.32
C LEU A 57 1.97 19.97 17.05
N ARG A 58 1.59 18.74 16.71
CA ARG A 58 2.52 17.63 16.43
C ARG A 58 3.20 17.78 15.07
N LYS A 59 2.56 18.48 14.13
CA LYS A 59 3.13 18.81 12.81
C LYS A 59 4.36 19.71 12.89
N MET A 60 4.49 20.51 13.96
CA MET A 60 5.61 21.44 14.18
C MET A 60 6.83 20.79 14.82
N PHE A 61 6.64 19.71 15.59
CA PHE A 61 7.71 19.03 16.35
C PHE A 61 8.02 17.61 15.86
N SER A 62 7.22 17.04 14.96
CA SER A 62 7.38 15.65 14.54
C SER A 62 8.10 15.54 13.20
N ARG A 63 9.38 15.17 13.24
CA ARG A 63 10.02 14.37 12.18
C ARG A 63 9.39 12.97 12.20
N THR A 64 8.10 12.85 11.89
CA THR A 64 7.44 11.54 11.84
C THR A 64 8.14 10.73 10.76
N GLN A 65 8.75 9.61 11.15
CA GLN A 65 9.40 8.72 10.19
C GLN A 65 8.39 8.28 9.14
N LEU A 66 8.81 8.32 7.88
CA LEU A 66 7.98 7.85 6.77
C LEU A 66 7.81 6.33 6.91
N PRO A 67 6.58 5.80 6.79
CA PRO A 67 6.34 4.36 6.78
C PRO A 67 7.17 3.68 5.69
N ARG A 68 7.81 2.54 6.00
CA ARG A 68 8.63 1.82 5.03
C ARG A 68 7.78 0.83 4.26
N SER A 69 7.80 0.94 2.92
CA SER A 69 7.11 0.02 2.02
C SER A 69 7.52 -1.44 2.23
N VAL A 70 6.69 -2.35 1.73
CA VAL A 70 6.89 -3.80 1.77
C VAL A 70 6.84 -4.33 0.34
N TYR A 71 7.81 -5.17 0.01
CA TYR A 71 7.83 -5.93 -1.23
C TYR A 71 7.76 -7.42 -0.89
N PHE A 72 6.76 -8.11 -1.43
CA PHE A 72 6.61 -9.55 -1.24
C PHE A 72 7.16 -10.33 -2.41
N TRP A 73 7.92 -11.36 -2.09
CA TRP A 73 8.44 -12.30 -3.06
C TRP A 73 8.27 -13.73 -2.52
N GLY A 74 8.17 -14.68 -3.43
CA GLY A 74 7.95 -16.09 -3.11
C GLY A 74 7.17 -16.81 -4.20
N GLY A 75 7.15 -18.15 -4.12
CA GLY A 75 6.52 -19.01 -5.14
C GLY A 75 5.02 -18.75 -5.36
N VAL A 76 4.50 -19.31 -6.45
CA VAL A 76 3.06 -19.29 -6.78
C VAL A 76 2.28 -20.04 -5.69
N GLY A 77 1.05 -19.58 -5.39
CA GLY A 77 0.17 -20.25 -4.42
C GLY A 77 0.51 -20.05 -2.94
N ARG A 78 1.50 -19.22 -2.58
CA ARG A 78 1.91 -18.99 -1.17
C ARG A 78 1.03 -18.00 -0.38
N GLY A 79 -0.09 -17.57 -0.95
CA GLY A 79 -1.03 -16.65 -0.28
C GLY A 79 -0.61 -15.17 -0.30
N LYS A 80 0.23 -14.73 -1.25
CA LYS A 80 0.63 -13.31 -1.37
C LYS A 80 -0.56 -12.39 -1.61
N SER A 81 -1.41 -12.73 -2.58
CA SER A 81 -2.62 -11.95 -2.89
C SER A 81 -3.59 -11.93 -1.70
N PHE A 82 -3.75 -13.06 -1.02
CA PHE A 82 -4.53 -13.17 0.21
C PHE A 82 -4.04 -12.22 1.31
N LEU A 83 -2.73 -12.18 1.58
CA LEU A 83 -2.15 -11.23 2.53
C LEU A 83 -2.37 -9.77 2.10
N MET A 84 -2.31 -9.51 0.79
CA MET A 84 -2.56 -8.18 0.24
C MET A 84 -4.04 -7.77 0.39
N ASP A 85 -4.99 -8.70 0.25
CA ASP A 85 -6.42 -8.49 0.51
C ASP A 85 -6.64 -8.02 1.96
N CYS A 86 -6.15 -8.81 2.92
CA CYS A 86 -6.27 -8.52 4.35
C CYS A 86 -5.67 -7.16 4.71
N PHE A 87 -4.49 -6.85 4.14
CA PHE A 87 -3.82 -5.59 4.40
C PHE A 87 -4.54 -4.41 3.78
N TYR A 88 -4.90 -4.52 2.50
CA TYR A 88 -5.55 -3.43 1.80
C TYR A 88 -6.86 -3.07 2.47
N GLU A 89 -7.68 -4.04 2.85
CA GLU A 89 -8.96 -3.79 3.51
C GLU A 89 -8.82 -3.22 4.92
N SER A 90 -7.88 -3.74 5.71
CA SER A 90 -7.68 -3.27 7.10
C SER A 90 -7.19 -1.82 7.18
N VAL A 91 -6.35 -1.34 6.23
CA VAL A 91 -5.77 0.00 6.31
C VAL A 91 -6.85 1.10 6.20
N PRO A 92 -6.96 2.01 7.18
CA PRO A 92 -8.05 2.98 7.26
C PRO A 92 -7.78 4.23 6.39
N TYR A 93 -7.26 4.06 5.18
CA TYR A 93 -7.02 5.15 4.24
C TYR A 93 -8.18 5.23 3.25
N ARG A 94 -8.75 6.43 3.07
CA ARG A 94 -9.78 6.65 2.02
C ARG A 94 -9.15 6.70 0.62
N ARG A 95 -8.02 7.40 0.53
CA ARG A 95 -7.19 7.49 -0.68
C ARG A 95 -6.23 6.30 -0.73
N LYS A 96 -6.76 5.11 -1.01
CA LYS A 96 -5.97 3.90 -1.24
C LYS A 96 -6.35 3.32 -2.60
N ARG A 97 -5.38 2.75 -3.28
CA ARG A 97 -5.54 2.15 -4.60
C ARG A 97 -4.83 0.81 -4.64
N ARG A 98 -5.48 -0.19 -5.21
CA ARG A 98 -4.90 -1.49 -5.53
C ARG A 98 -5.08 -1.76 -7.01
N VAL A 99 -4.01 -2.19 -7.68
CA VAL A 99 -3.99 -2.33 -9.14
C VAL A 99 -2.90 -3.32 -9.55
N HIS A 100 -3.11 -4.06 -10.65
CA HIS A 100 -2.05 -4.83 -11.28
C HIS A 100 -0.97 -3.89 -11.85
N PHE A 101 0.30 -4.26 -11.69
CA PHE A 101 1.41 -3.39 -12.10
C PHE A 101 1.33 -2.94 -13.57
N HIS A 102 1.05 -3.85 -14.49
CA HIS A 102 0.98 -3.53 -15.92
C HIS A 102 -0.14 -2.53 -16.26
N ALA A 103 -1.33 -2.71 -15.66
CA ALA A 103 -2.44 -1.76 -15.84
C ALA A 103 -2.09 -0.36 -15.31
N PHE A 104 -1.34 -0.29 -14.20
CA PHE A 104 -0.84 0.99 -13.68
C PHE A 104 0.16 1.64 -14.65
N MET A 105 1.10 0.88 -15.20
CA MET A 105 2.07 1.42 -16.17
C MET A 105 1.39 1.91 -17.45
N GLN A 106 0.39 1.18 -17.96
CA GLN A 106 -0.41 1.63 -19.10
C GLN A 106 -1.14 2.96 -18.83
N GLU A 107 -1.72 3.13 -17.63
CA GLU A 107 -2.33 4.40 -17.21
C GLU A 107 -1.28 5.52 -17.20
N VAL A 108 -0.13 5.29 -16.57
CA VAL A 108 0.95 6.29 -16.51
C VAL A 108 1.40 6.70 -17.91
N GLN A 109 1.62 5.74 -18.82
CA GLN A 109 2.00 6.04 -20.19
C GLN A 109 0.92 6.81 -20.97
N ASN A 110 -0.36 6.47 -20.77
CA ASN A 110 -1.47 7.20 -21.37
C ASN A 110 -1.51 8.65 -20.90
N ASP A 111 -1.35 8.89 -19.60
CA ASP A 111 -1.36 10.23 -19.03
C ASP A 111 -0.15 11.05 -19.52
N LEU A 112 1.03 10.44 -19.59
CA LEU A 112 2.23 11.10 -20.14
C LEU A 112 2.01 11.54 -21.59
N ARG A 113 1.37 10.69 -22.41
CA ARG A 113 1.00 11.05 -23.79
C ARG A 113 0.04 12.23 -23.85
N GLN A 114 -0.92 12.32 -22.93
CA GLN A 114 -1.88 13.42 -22.86
C GLN A 114 -1.23 14.75 -22.41
N HIS A 115 -0.20 14.67 -21.57
CA HIS A 115 0.52 15.82 -21.03
C HIS A 115 1.83 16.14 -21.77
N ASN A 116 2.09 15.55 -22.93
CA ASN A 116 3.34 15.71 -23.68
C ASN A 116 3.73 17.17 -24.06
N HIS A 117 2.80 18.10 -23.93
CA HIS A 117 2.97 19.54 -24.16
C HIS A 117 3.42 20.31 -22.91
N GLU A 118 3.33 19.69 -21.73
CA GLU A 118 3.82 20.25 -20.47
C GLU A 118 5.35 20.14 -20.41
N ALA A 119 6.01 21.09 -19.74
CA ALA A 119 7.47 21.07 -19.60
C ALA A 119 7.98 19.87 -18.77
N ASP A 120 7.16 19.39 -17.83
CA ASP A 120 7.43 18.20 -17.03
C ASP A 120 6.15 17.35 -16.88
N PRO A 121 5.83 16.51 -17.88
CA PRO A 121 4.63 15.68 -17.85
C PRO A 121 4.69 14.66 -16.71
N LEU A 122 5.88 14.14 -16.38
CA LEU A 122 6.03 13.15 -15.32
C LEU A 122 5.68 13.72 -13.95
N GLN A 123 6.13 14.93 -13.64
CA GLN A 123 5.78 15.59 -12.40
C GLN A 123 4.26 15.82 -12.29
N LYS A 124 3.59 16.21 -13.39
CA LYS A 124 2.12 16.37 -13.42
C LYS A 124 1.39 15.06 -13.12
N VAL A 125 1.81 13.97 -13.76
CA VAL A 125 1.24 12.63 -13.52
C VAL A 125 1.50 12.18 -12.08
N ALA A 126 2.72 12.37 -11.57
CA ALA A 126 3.08 12.04 -10.20
C ALA A 126 2.25 12.83 -9.17
N ASP A 127 2.05 14.13 -9.40
CA ASP A 127 1.24 15.00 -8.53
C ASP A 127 -0.23 14.58 -8.52
N ARG A 128 -0.79 14.22 -9.69
CA ARG A 128 -2.15 13.67 -9.81
C ARG A 128 -2.29 12.40 -8.99
N ILE A 129 -1.42 11.41 -9.23
CA ILE A 129 -1.44 10.12 -8.52
C ILE A 129 -1.25 10.33 -7.01
N ALA A 130 -0.32 11.20 -6.60
CA ALA A 130 -0.09 11.50 -5.18
C ALA A 130 -1.27 12.26 -4.53
N GLY A 131 -2.00 13.06 -5.31
CA GLY A 131 -3.23 13.75 -4.91
C GLY A 131 -4.38 12.77 -4.64
N GLU A 132 -4.49 11.72 -5.45
CA GLU A 132 -5.57 10.72 -5.38
C GLU A 132 -5.23 9.55 -4.46
N THR A 133 -3.94 9.21 -4.32
CA THR A 133 -3.48 7.97 -3.69
C THR A 133 -2.49 8.24 -2.56
N ARG A 134 -2.77 7.69 -1.37
CA ARG A 134 -1.89 7.75 -0.18
C ARG A 134 -1.35 6.38 0.22
N LEU A 135 -1.98 5.31 -0.25
CA LEU A 135 -1.49 3.94 -0.19
C LEU A 135 -1.71 3.33 -1.57
N LEU A 136 -0.63 2.88 -2.21
CA LEU A 136 -0.68 2.17 -3.49
C LEU A 136 -0.21 0.73 -3.24
N CYS A 137 -1.07 -0.23 -3.57
CA CYS A 137 -0.78 -1.65 -3.50
C CYS A 137 -0.72 -2.21 -4.93
N PHE A 138 0.42 -2.79 -5.30
CA PHE A 138 0.56 -3.47 -6.57
C PHE A 138 0.31 -4.96 -6.41
N ASP A 139 -0.57 -5.51 -7.22
CA ASP A 139 -0.65 -6.96 -7.46
C ASP A 139 0.25 -7.35 -8.63
N GLU A 140 0.71 -8.60 -8.60
CA GLU A 140 1.42 -9.25 -9.71
C GLU A 140 2.54 -8.39 -10.30
N PHE A 141 3.47 -7.96 -9.45
CA PHE A 141 4.67 -7.26 -9.89
C PHE A 141 5.61 -8.25 -10.59
N HIS A 142 5.33 -8.50 -11.87
CA HIS A 142 6.16 -9.25 -12.79
C HIS A 142 6.50 -8.32 -13.96
N VAL A 143 7.77 -7.88 -14.02
CA VAL A 143 8.29 -7.16 -15.17
C VAL A 143 8.66 -8.20 -16.21
N SER A 144 7.69 -8.61 -17.02
CA SER A 144 7.90 -9.55 -18.13
C SER A 144 8.57 -8.87 -19.32
N ASP A 145 8.32 -7.56 -19.48
CA ASP A 145 8.92 -6.72 -20.51
C ASP A 145 9.43 -5.42 -19.88
N ILE A 146 10.74 -5.17 -20.02
CA ILE A 146 11.37 -3.92 -19.56
C ILE A 146 10.81 -2.72 -20.33
N ALA A 147 10.40 -2.90 -21.59
CA ALA A 147 9.87 -1.82 -22.42
C ALA A 147 8.60 -1.20 -21.82
N ASP A 148 7.74 -2.00 -21.17
CA ASP A 148 6.53 -1.51 -20.49
C ASP A 148 6.83 -0.78 -19.18
N ALA A 149 7.96 -1.08 -18.56
CA ALA A 149 8.41 -0.45 -17.31
C ALA A 149 9.23 0.83 -17.55
N MET A 150 9.68 1.06 -18.79
CA MET A 150 10.39 2.28 -19.15
C MET A 150 9.41 3.45 -19.26
N ILE A 151 9.61 4.44 -18.40
CA ILE A 151 9.01 5.77 -18.53
C ILE A 151 9.99 6.56 -19.41
N LEU A 152 9.69 6.70 -20.70
CA LEU A 152 10.43 7.51 -21.67
C LEU A 152 9.75 8.87 -21.86
#